data_AF-A0A7V4ZE09-F1
#
_entry.id   AF-A0A7V4ZE09-F1
#
_cell.length_a   1.000
_cell.length_b   1.000
_cell.length_c   1.000
_cell.angle_alpha   90.00
_cell.angle_beta   90.00
_cell.angle_gamma   90.00
#
_symmetry.space_group_name_H-M   'P 1'
#
loop_
_entity.id
_entity.type
_entity.pdbx_description
1 polymer ?
#
loop_
_entity_poly.entity_id
_entity_poly.type
_entity_poly.pdbx_seq_one_letter_code
_entity_poly.pdbx_strand_id
1 'polypeptide(L)'
;VFLIAQRNAEGLLGGLWEFPGGKVEPGESLEDCLRREILEELGVRIRVGERLTVVRHAYSHFRITLHAFHAWMEGGEPEPRAIGCAAWRWIRLDEAASLAFSAADLRILDALRAESQAGGPR
;
A
#
# COMPACT_ATOMS: atom_id res chain seq x y z
N VAL A 1 3.13 -6.40 11.83
CA VAL A 1 3.57 -6.61 10.43
C VAL A 1 2.58 -5.94 9.51
N PHE A 2 2.99 -5.55 8.31
CA PHE A 2 2.14 -4.99 7.25
C PHE A 2 2.53 -5.59 5.90
N LEU A 3 1.61 -5.53 4.93
CA LEU A 3 1.83 -6.11 3.61
C LEU A 3 2.38 -5.07 2.64
N ILE A 4 3.34 -5.48 1.83
CA ILE A 4 3.89 -4.74 0.69
C ILE A 4 3.81 -5.59 -0.56
N ALA A 5 3.70 -4.94 -1.72
CA ALA A 5 3.78 -5.56 -3.03
C ALA A 5 5.00 -5.02 -3.79
N GLN A 6 5.52 -5.82 -4.71
CA GLN A 6 6.60 -5.42 -5.60
C GLN A 6 6.04 -5.14 -6.99
N ARG A 7 6.31 -3.96 -7.52
CA ARG A 7 5.93 -3.57 -8.88
C ARG A 7 6.53 -4.54 -9.89
N ASN A 8 5.77 -4.83 -10.95
CA ASN A 8 6.31 -5.53 -12.11
C ASN A 8 7.56 -4.80 -12.64
N ALA A 9 8.51 -5.55 -13.21
CA ALA A 9 9.80 -4.99 -13.62
C ALA A 9 9.66 -3.91 -14.71
N GLU A 10 8.61 -3.98 -15.51
CA GLU A 10 8.36 -3.07 -16.61
C GLU A 10 7.63 -1.79 -16.14
N GLY A 11 8.02 -0.66 -16.72
CA GLY A 11 7.36 0.62 -16.53
C GLY A 11 7.95 1.47 -15.40
N LEU A 12 7.18 2.49 -15.02
CA LEU A 12 7.63 3.49 -14.06
C LEU A 12 7.76 2.89 -12.65
N LEU A 13 8.94 3.09 -12.04
CA LEU A 13 9.31 2.55 -10.72
C LEU A 13 9.32 1.01 -10.66
N GLY A 14 9.46 0.33 -11.80
CA GLY A 14 9.45 -1.13 -11.86
C GLY A 14 10.46 -1.79 -10.91
N GLY A 15 10.04 -2.86 -10.25
CA GLY A 15 10.84 -3.60 -9.27
C GLY A 15 10.98 -2.97 -7.88
N LEU A 16 10.48 -1.74 -7.65
CA LEU A 16 10.38 -1.18 -6.30
C LEU A 16 9.24 -1.83 -5.50
N TRP A 17 9.39 -1.85 -4.18
CA TRP A 17 8.33 -2.21 -3.24
C TRP A 17 7.44 -1.00 -2.97
N GLU A 18 6.16 -1.27 -2.71
CA GLU A 18 5.14 -0.28 -2.42
C GLU A 18 4.05 -0.83 -1.49
N PHE A 19 3.22 0.07 -0.97
CA PHE A 19 1.96 -0.34 -0.36
C PHE A 19 0.96 -0.68 -1.48
N PRO A 20 0.28 -1.84 -1.41
CA PRO A 20 -0.63 -2.28 -2.47
C PRO A 20 -1.87 -1.38 -2.55
N GLY A 21 -2.45 -1.29 -3.74
CA GLY A 21 -3.54 -0.38 -4.07
C GLY A 21 -3.36 0.24 -5.45
N GLY A 22 -4.23 1.16 -5.84
CA GLY A 22 -4.16 1.70 -7.19
C GLY A 22 -4.91 3.00 -7.40
N LYS A 23 -5.46 3.17 -8.60
CA LYS A 23 -6.05 4.44 -9.03
C LYS A 23 -7.55 4.41 -8.83
N VAL A 24 -8.07 5.51 -8.29
CA VAL A 24 -9.51 5.72 -8.13
C VAL A 24 -10.15 5.87 -9.49
N GLU A 25 -11.20 5.11 -9.74
CA GLU A 25 -12.02 5.23 -10.95
C GLU A 25 -13.09 6.33 -10.81
N PRO A 26 -13.63 6.86 -11.93
CA PRO A 26 -14.67 7.88 -11.88
C PRO A 26 -15.91 7.42 -11.10
N GLY A 27 -16.27 8.16 -10.05
CA GLY A 27 -17.43 7.86 -9.20
C GLY A 27 -17.16 6.86 -8.07
N GLU A 28 -15.93 6.35 -7.96
CA GLU A 28 -15.51 5.41 -6.92
C GLU A 28 -15.11 6.14 -5.62
N SER A 29 -15.45 5.56 -4.46
CA SER A 29 -14.91 6.02 -3.17
C SER A 29 -13.46 5.57 -2.99
N LEU A 30 -12.72 6.20 -2.08
CA LEU A 30 -11.33 5.78 -1.82
C LEU A 30 -11.27 4.36 -1.24
N GLU A 31 -12.23 4.04 -0.38
CA GLU A 31 -12.34 2.76 0.28
C GLU A 31 -12.75 1.66 -0.71
N ASP A 32 -13.66 1.93 -1.65
CA ASP A 32 -14.05 0.97 -2.67
C ASP A 32 -12.93 0.72 -3.68
N CYS A 33 -12.22 1.79 -4.07
CA CYS A 33 -10.99 1.70 -4.85
C CYS A 33 -9.99 0.75 -4.19
N LEU A 34 -9.70 0.97 -2.91
CA LEU A 34 -8.74 0.13 -2.20
C LEU A 34 -9.22 -1.33 -2.11
N ARG A 35 -10.51 -1.58 -1.87
CA ARG A 35 -11.05 -2.97 -1.87
C ARG A 35 -10.90 -3.65 -3.23
N ARG A 36 -11.24 -2.95 -4.31
CA ARG A 36 -11.15 -3.47 -5.69
C ARG A 36 -9.70 -3.76 -6.05
N GLU A 37 -8.81 -2.80 -5.86
CA GLU A 37 -7.40 -2.93 -6.22
C GLU A 37 -6.72 -4.06 -5.46
N ILE A 38 -6.95 -4.18 -4.14
CA ILE A 38 -6.39 -5.29 -3.36
C ILE A 38 -6.94 -6.66 -3.82
N LEU A 39 -8.22 -6.73 -4.19
CA LEU A 39 -8.78 -7.96 -4.74
C LEU A 39 -8.16 -8.31 -6.10
N GLU A 40 -7.97 -7.34 -6.98
CA GLU A 40 -7.38 -7.53 -8.31
C GLU A 40 -5.89 -7.89 -8.25
N GLU A 41 -5.13 -7.20 -7.41
CA GLU A 41 -3.68 -7.40 -7.31
C GLU A 41 -3.30 -8.62 -6.49
N LEU A 42 -4.05 -8.90 -5.41
CA LEU A 42 -3.68 -9.86 -4.37
C LEU A 42 -4.68 -11.00 -4.17
N GLY A 43 -5.88 -10.90 -4.73
CA GLY A 43 -6.90 -11.95 -4.64
C GLY A 43 -7.55 -12.09 -3.27
N VAL A 44 -7.47 -11.05 -2.42
CA VAL A 44 -7.98 -11.08 -1.05
C VAL A 44 -8.93 -9.92 -0.79
N ARG A 45 -9.97 -10.18 0.01
CA ARG A 45 -10.88 -9.14 0.48
C ARG A 45 -10.39 -8.52 1.78
N ILE A 46 -10.62 -7.21 1.90
CA ILE A 46 -10.21 -6.42 3.05
C ILE A 46 -11.33 -5.54 3.59
N ARG A 47 -11.27 -5.29 4.90
CA ARG A 47 -11.98 -4.21 5.57
C ARG A 47 -11.06 -3.01 5.69
N VAL A 48 -11.41 -1.92 5.01
CA VAL A 48 -10.73 -0.63 5.12
C VAL A 48 -11.11 0.06 6.42
N GLY A 49 -10.13 0.61 7.13
CA GLY A 49 -10.26 1.35 8.37
C GLY A 49 -9.89 2.81 8.24
N GLU A 50 -9.35 3.37 9.32
CA GLU A 50 -8.97 4.78 9.39
C GLU A 50 -7.84 5.14 8.43
N ARG A 51 -7.89 6.37 7.92
CA ARG A 51 -6.83 6.90 7.07
C ARG A 51 -5.59 7.21 7.90
N LEU A 52 -4.48 6.56 7.58
CA LEU A 52 -3.18 6.81 8.19
C LEU A 52 -2.60 8.17 7.78
N THR A 53 -2.52 8.44 6.47
CA THR A 53 -1.89 9.68 5.97
C THR A 53 -2.31 10.01 4.54
N VAL A 54 -2.00 11.23 4.11
CA VAL A 54 -2.09 11.66 2.71
C VAL A 54 -0.75 12.18 2.24
N VAL A 55 -0.19 11.55 1.21
CA VAL A 55 1.08 11.95 0.62
C VAL A 55 0.83 12.59 -0.73
N ARG A 56 1.09 13.89 -0.82
CA ARG A 56 1.18 14.59 -2.11
C ARG A 56 2.62 14.54 -2.60
N HIS A 57 2.83 14.03 -3.80
CA HIS A 57 4.15 13.89 -4.41
C HIS A 57 4.13 14.35 -5.87
N ALA A 58 5.20 15.03 -6.29
CA ALA A 58 5.38 15.50 -7.64
C ALA A 58 6.60 14.82 -8.24
N TYR A 59 6.38 14.05 -9.31
CA TYR A 59 7.42 13.58 -10.20
C TYR A 59 7.59 14.60 -11.33
N SER A 60 8.71 14.56 -12.05
CA SER A 60 9.02 15.54 -13.11
C SER A 60 7.91 15.67 -14.16
N HIS A 61 7.16 14.59 -14.44
CA HIS A 61 6.15 14.54 -15.50
C HIS A 61 4.70 14.41 -15.01
N PHE A 62 4.47 14.21 -13.71
CA PHE A 62 3.13 14.02 -13.17
C PHE A 62 3.08 14.24 -11.65
N ARG A 63 1.88 14.46 -11.11
CA ARG A 63 1.63 14.61 -9.68
C ARG A 63 0.67 13.54 -9.21
N ILE A 64 0.89 13.04 -7.99
CA ILE A 64 0.01 12.07 -7.35
C ILE A 64 -0.37 12.53 -5.94
N THR A 65 -1.53 12.08 -5.50
CA THR A 65 -1.96 12.15 -4.10
C THR A 65 -2.29 10.73 -3.67
N LEU A 66 -1.48 10.18 -2.77
CA LEU A 66 -1.70 8.87 -2.17
C LEU A 66 -2.50 9.05 -0.88
N HIS A 67 -3.58 8.29 -0.76
CA HIS A 67 -4.35 8.18 0.48
C HIS A 67 -4.06 6.81 1.08
N ALA A 68 -3.32 6.76 2.18
CA ALA A 68 -2.96 5.51 2.84
C ALA A 68 -3.94 5.24 3.99
N PHE A 69 -4.44 4.01 4.05
CA PHE A 69 -5.40 3.57 5.06
C PHE A 69 -4.86 2.36 5.80
N HIS A 70 -5.29 2.21 7.05
CA HIS A 70 -5.24 0.91 7.72
C HIS A 70 -6.28 -0.01 7.10
N ALA A 71 -5.92 -1.27 6.90
CA ALA A 71 -6.83 -2.28 6.38
C ALA A 71 -6.49 -3.65 6.96
N TRP A 72 -7.50 -4.52 7.04
CA TRP A 72 -7.35 -5.88 7.53
C TRP A 72 -7.98 -6.85 6.55
N MET A 73 -7.31 -7.97 6.28
CA MET A 73 -7.91 -9.08 5.55
C MET A 73 -9.16 -9.57 6.27
N GLU A 74 -10.20 -9.87 5.51
CA GLU A 74 -11.40 -10.49 6.05
C GLU A 74 -11.10 -11.92 6.53
N GLY A 75 -11.81 -12.36 7.56
CA GLY A 75 -11.58 -13.68 8.14
C GLY A 75 -11.93 -14.81 7.16
N GLY A 76 -11.05 -15.78 7.02
CA GLY A 76 -11.24 -16.94 6.13
C GLY A 76 -10.78 -16.73 4.69
N GLU A 77 -10.23 -15.56 4.36
CA GLU A 77 -9.56 -15.34 3.08
C GLU A 77 -8.31 -16.22 2.96
N PRO A 78 -7.97 -16.69 1.74
CA PRO A 78 -6.70 -17.37 1.50
C PRO A 78 -5.51 -16.41 1.68
N GLU A 79 -4.30 -16.96 1.75
CA GLU A 79 -3.08 -16.15 1.65
C GLU A 79 -3.06 -15.34 0.34
N PRO A 80 -2.51 -14.11 0.35
CA PRO A 80 -2.37 -13.29 -0.83
C PRO A 80 -1.65 -14.00 -1.98
N ARG A 81 -1.93 -13.59 -3.21
CA ARG A 81 -1.28 -14.11 -4.42
C ARG A 81 -0.73 -12.95 -5.23
N ALA A 82 0.39 -13.14 -5.91
CA ALA A 82 0.91 -12.12 -6.83
C ALA A 82 0.13 -12.21 -8.15
N ILE A 83 -1.01 -11.51 -8.27
CA ILE A 83 -1.86 -11.50 -9.48
C ILE A 83 -1.53 -10.30 -10.35
N GLY A 84 -1.59 -9.09 -9.76
CA GLY A 84 -1.28 -7.82 -10.43
C GLY A 84 0.14 -7.31 -10.18
N CYS A 85 0.89 -7.95 -9.29
CA CYS A 85 2.25 -7.56 -8.87
C CYS A 85 3.26 -8.69 -9.10
N ALA A 86 4.55 -8.39 -8.99
CA ALA A 86 5.62 -9.38 -9.18
C ALA A 86 5.82 -10.27 -7.94
N ALA A 87 5.62 -9.71 -6.75
CA ALA A 87 5.76 -10.39 -5.48
C ALA A 87 5.00 -9.63 -4.37
N TRP A 88 4.77 -10.28 -3.25
CA TRP A 88 4.21 -9.66 -2.04
C TRP A 88 4.91 -10.22 -0.80
N ARG A 89 4.92 -9.44 0.29
CA ARG A 89 5.49 -9.86 1.59
C ARG A 89 4.76 -9.23 2.75
N TRP A 90 4.58 -10.00 3.82
CA TRP A 90 4.37 -9.44 5.16
C TRP A 90 5.73 -9.07 5.75
N ILE A 91 5.89 -7.83 6.19
CA ILE A 91 7.13 -7.36 6.79
C ILE A 91 6.86 -6.61 8.11
N ARG A 92 7.87 -6.56 8.95
CA ARG A 92 7.96 -5.64 10.07
C ARG A 92 8.59 -4.31 9.63
N LEU A 93 8.45 -3.30 10.49
CA LEU A 93 8.89 -1.93 10.18
C LEU A 93 10.42 -1.79 10.13
N ASP A 94 11.15 -2.62 10.87
CA ASP A 94 12.61 -2.74 10.86
C ASP A 94 13.13 -3.38 9.56
N GLU A 95 12.40 -4.34 8.98
CA GLU A 95 12.76 -4.98 7.71
C GLU A 95 12.68 -4.02 6.51
N ALA A 96 11.78 -3.03 6.56
CA ALA A 96 11.57 -2.06 5.48
C ALA A 96 12.85 -1.27 5.12
N ALA A 97 13.79 -1.08 6.05
CA ALA A 97 15.04 -0.36 5.80
C ALA A 97 15.97 -1.04 4.78
N SER A 98 15.77 -2.35 4.56
CA SER A 98 16.54 -3.17 3.62
C SER A 98 15.93 -3.29 2.22
N LEU A 99 14.76 -2.67 1.99
CA LEU A 99 14.00 -2.78 0.75
C LEU A 99 13.95 -1.42 0.04
N ALA A 100 13.91 -1.45 -1.29
CA ALA A 100 13.85 -0.26 -2.11
C ALA A 100 12.39 0.17 -2.34
N PHE A 101 12.04 1.35 -1.81
CA PHE A 101 10.72 1.98 -1.96
C PHE A 101 10.81 3.28 -2.76
N SER A 102 9.67 3.73 -3.30
CA SER A 102 9.58 5.07 -3.88
C SER A 102 9.68 6.14 -2.79
N ALA A 103 10.03 7.38 -3.18
CA ALA A 103 10.02 8.52 -2.25
C ALA A 103 8.62 8.82 -1.68
N ALA A 104 7.54 8.42 -2.36
CA ALA A 104 6.18 8.59 -1.86
C ALA A 104 5.87 7.53 -0.79
N ASP A 105 6.23 6.27 -1.02
CA ASP A 105 6.04 5.16 -0.07
C ASP A 105 6.90 5.31 1.18
N LEU A 106 8.12 5.83 1.06
CA LEU A 106 8.96 6.16 2.22
C LEU A 106 8.25 7.13 3.19
N ARG A 107 7.44 8.07 2.69
CA ARG A 107 6.67 8.98 3.54
C ARG A 107 5.49 8.30 4.23
N ILE A 108 4.95 7.22 3.67
CA ILE A 108 3.94 6.39 4.33
C ILE A 108 4.61 5.55 5.43
N LEU A 109 5.80 4.99 5.16
CA LEU A 109 6.59 4.30 6.18
C LEU A 109 6.95 5.21 7.37
N ASP A 110 7.28 6.47 7.11
CA ASP A 110 7.55 7.45 8.17
C ASP A 110 6.30 7.74 9.01
N ALA A 111 5.11 7.78 8.40
CA ALA A 111 3.84 7.91 9.12
C ALA A 111 3.56 6.68 10.00
N LEU A 112 3.79 5.46 9.50
CA LEU A 112 3.69 4.23 10.29
C LEU A 112 4.67 4.22 11.48
N ARG A 113 5.90 4.69 11.29
CA ARG A 113 6.91 4.82 12.37
C ARG A 113 6.45 5.80 13.45
N ALA A 114 5.95 6.96 13.05
CA ALA A 114 5.46 7.96 13.97
C ALA A 114 4.27 7.45 14.80
N GLU A 115 3.32 6.77 14.15
CA GLU A 115 2.15 6.18 14.82
C GLU A 115 2.55 5.09 15.84
N SER A 116 3.49 4.22 15.46
CA SER A 116 4.00 3.17 16.36
C SER A 116 4.70 3.73 17.60
N GLN A 117 5.36 4.89 17.50
CA GLN A 117 6.04 5.55 18.61
C GLN A 117 5.06 6.34 19.50
N ALA A 118 3.93 6.78 18.96
CA ALA A 118 2.89 7.52 19.68
C ALA A 118 1.94 6.64 20.51
N GLY A 119 2.15 5.31 20.54
CA GLY A 119 1.32 4.37 21.29
C GLY A 119 0.20 3.72 20.47
N GLY A 120 0.18 3.90 19.14
CA GLY A 120 -0.75 3.25 18.20
C GLY A 120 -2.22 3.69 18.31
N PRO A 121 -3.04 3.42 17.28
CA PRO A 121 -4.49 3.58 17.40
C PRO A 121 -5.01 2.64 18.51
N ARG A 122 -5.91 3.14 19.36
CA ARG A 122 -6.63 2.35 20.36
C ARG A 122 -7.62 1.39 19.70
#